data_AF-A0A098EUV7-F1
#
_entry.id   AF-A0A098EUV7-F1
#
_cell.length_a   1.000
_cell.length_b   1.000
_cell.length_c   1.000
_cell.angle_alpha   90.00
_cell.angle_beta   90.00
_cell.angle_gamma   90.00
#
_symmetry.space_group_name_H-M   'P 1'
#
loop_
_entity.id
_entity.type
_entity.pdbx_description
1 polymer ?
#
loop_
_entity_poly.entity_id
_entity_poly.type
_entity_poly.pdbx_seq_one_letter_code
_entity_poly.pdbx_strand_id
1 'polypeptide(L)' 'MLKFFDDFQARNRAARQEMIDEEVYKVKREDIAKAVSAMVEAKVKREKIIELLIKYWDLRPSDATYFLDKAEEGLR' A
#
# COMPACT_ATOMS: atom_id res chain seq x y z
N MET A 1 -39.93 -3.04 -11.68
CA MET A 1 -39.09 -2.06 -12.40
C MET A 1 -38.16 -1.29 -11.45
N LEU A 2 -38.66 -0.76 -10.31
CA LEU A 2 -37.83 -0.09 -9.28
C LEU A 2 -36.64 -0.93 -8.76
N LYS A 3 -36.87 -2.19 -8.36
CA LYS A 3 -35.80 -3.09 -7.87
C LYS A 3 -34.61 -3.24 -8.82
N PHE A 4 -34.85 -3.27 -10.13
CA PHE A 4 -33.78 -3.42 -11.12
C PHE A 4 -32.85 -2.20 -11.17
N PHE A 5 -33.40 -1.00 -11.05
CA PHE A 5 -32.62 0.24 -11.01
C PHE A 5 -31.86 0.37 -9.69
N ASP A 6 -32.49 0.00 -8.57
CA ASP A 6 -31.85 0.01 -7.25
C ASP A 6 -30.68 -0.99 -7.20
N ASP A 7 -30.87 -2.21 -7.70
CA ASP A 7 -29.84 -3.26 -7.78
C ASP A 7 -28.70 -2.86 -8.73
N PHE A 8 -29.00 -2.21 -9.85
CA PHE A 8 -28.01 -1.70 -10.79
C PHE A 8 -27.17 -0.57 -10.16
N GLN A 9 -27.79 0.38 -9.47
CA GLN A 9 -27.06 1.45 -8.78
C GLN A 9 -26.22 0.92 -7.62
N ALA A 10 -26.71 -0.09 -6.87
CA ALA A 10 -25.95 -0.73 -5.81
C ALA A 10 -24.70 -1.43 -6.35
N ARG A 11 -24.84 -2.18 -7.45
CA ARG A 11 -23.71 -2.83 -8.14
C ARG A 11 -22.69 -1.83 -8.68
N ASN A 12 -23.15 -0.73 -9.26
CA ASN A 12 -22.27 0.31 -9.82
C ASN A 12 -21.52 1.07 -8.71
N ARG A 13 -22.16 1.28 -7.54
CA ARG A 13 -21.50 1.83 -6.35
C ARG A 13 -20.44 0.88 -5.79
N ALA A 14 -20.74 -0.42 -5.69
CA ALA A 14 -19.78 -1.42 -5.23
C ALA A 14 -18.56 -1.53 -6.17
N ALA A 15 -18.78 -1.59 -7.49
CA ALA A 15 -17.70 -1.63 -8.47
C ALA A 15 -16.82 -0.37 -8.44
N ARG A 16 -17.43 0.82 -8.26
CA ARG A 16 -16.66 2.07 -8.09
C ARG A 16 -15.89 2.11 -6.78
N GLN A 17 -16.44 1.57 -5.70
CA GLN A 17 -15.76 1.49 -4.43
C GLN A 17 -14.56 0.54 -4.50
N GLU A 18 -14.70 -0.62 -5.16
CA GLU A 18 -13.58 -1.53 -5.42
C GLU A 18 -12.49 -0.89 -6.27
N MET A 19 -12.84 -0.12 -7.30
CA MET A 19 -11.86 0.61 -8.12
C MET A 19 -11.12 1.69 -7.31
N ILE A 20 -11.85 2.44 -6.48
CA ILE A 20 -11.25 3.46 -5.60
C ILE A 20 -10.33 2.80 -4.58
N ASP A 21 -10.76 1.70 -3.98
CA ASP A 21 -9.96 0.96 -3.01
C ASP A 21 -8.70 0.38 -3.66
N GLU A 22 -8.77 -0.07 -4.91
CA GLU A 22 -7.62 -0.57 -5.67
C GLU A 22 -6.62 0.54 -6.04
N GLU A 23 -7.09 1.71 -6.50
CA GLU A 23 -6.23 2.86 -6.78
C GLU A 23 -5.59 3.42 -5.50
N VAL A 24 -6.36 3.55 -4.42
CA VAL A 24 -5.85 3.97 -3.11
C VAL A 24 -4.81 2.98 -2.59
N TYR A 25 -5.03 1.67 -2.80
CA TYR A 25 -4.06 0.65 -2.42
C TYR A 25 -2.77 0.73 -3.25
N LYS A 26 -2.86 1.01 -4.55
CA LYS A 26 -1.69 1.22 -5.43
C LYS A 26 -0.89 2.44 -4.99
N VAL A 27 -1.53 3.59 -4.80
CA VAL A 27 -0.86 4.82 -4.35
C VAL A 27 -0.20 4.61 -2.98
N LYS A 28 -0.89 3.97 -2.04
CA LYS A 28 -0.34 3.66 -0.71
C LYS A 28 0.91 2.77 -0.82
N ARG A 29 0.93 1.78 -1.71
CA ARG A 29 2.11 0.93 -1.94
C ARG A 29 3.26 1.69 -2.59
N GLU A 30 2.99 2.57 -3.54
CA GLU A 30 4.02 3.41 -4.16
C GLU A 30 4.65 4.39 -3.15
N ASP A 31 3.84 4.99 -2.28
CA ASP A 31 4.33 5.89 -1.24
C ASP A 31 5.20 5.14 -0.21
N ILE A 32 4.79 3.93 0.20
CA ILE A 32 5.62 3.07 1.05
C ILE A 32 6.95 2.79 0.35
N ALA A 33 6.93 2.37 -0.91
CA ALA A 33 8.15 2.03 -1.65
C ALA A 33 9.11 3.24 -1.76
N LYS A 34 8.61 4.44 -2.05
CA LYS A 34 9.40 5.67 -2.10
C LYS A 34 9.98 6.02 -0.72
N ALA A 35 9.18 5.91 0.34
CA ALA A 35 9.63 6.19 1.71
C ALA A 35 10.74 5.22 2.14
N VAL A 36 10.59 3.92 1.84
CA VAL A 36 11.60 2.91 2.13
C VAL A 36 12.88 3.17 1.35
N SER A 37 12.79 3.47 0.04
CA SER A 37 13.97 3.84 -0.77
C SER A 37 14.71 5.01 -0.16
N ALA A 38 14.00 6.09 0.21
CA ALA A 38 14.61 7.26 0.82
C ALA A 38 15.28 6.92 2.16
N MET A 39 14.70 6.03 2.97
CA MET A 39 15.30 5.58 4.24
C MET A 39 16.55 4.72 4.01
N VAL A 40 16.56 3.86 2.99
CA VAL A 40 17.71 3.04 2.61
C VAL A 40 18.84 3.92 2.09
N GLU A 41 18.55 4.88 1.21
CA GLU A 41 19.51 5.87 0.69
C GLU A 41 20.10 6.74 1.82
N ALA A 42 19.28 7.10 2.80
CA ALA A 42 19.71 7.80 4.01
C ALA A 42 20.51 6.92 4.99
N LYS A 43 20.76 5.65 4.65
CA LYS A 43 21.49 4.66 5.47
C LYS A 43 20.86 4.45 6.85
N VAL A 44 19.54 4.55 6.94
CA VAL A 44 18.80 4.20 8.15
C VAL A 44 18.96 2.70 8.39
N LYS A 45 19.16 2.29 9.66
CA LYS A 45 19.29 0.87 10.02
C LYS A 45 18.03 0.11 9.61
N ARG A 46 18.22 -1.08 9.04
CA ARG A 46 17.16 -2.01 8.61
C ARG A 46 16.09 -2.22 9.67
N GLU A 47 16.50 -2.49 10.91
CA GLU A 47 15.57 -2.73 12.03
C GLU A 47 14.71 -1.48 12.29
N LYS A 48 15.31 -0.29 12.13
CA LYS A 48 14.60 0.97 12.34
C LYS A 48 13.59 1.25 11.24
N ILE A 49 13.90 0.89 10.00
CA ILE A 49 12.96 1.01 8.87
C ILE A 49 11.75 0.11 9.11
N ILE A 50 11.98 -1.13 9.54
CA ILE A 50 10.90 -2.09 9.85
C ILE A 50 10.01 -1.57 10.99
N GLU A 51 10.60 -1.05 12.08
CA GLU A 51 9.83 -0.42 13.16
C GLU A 51 8.95 0.74 12.68
N LEU A 52 9.48 1.60 11.80
CA LEU A 52 8.75 2.75 11.25
C LEU A 52 7.61 2.29 10.34
N LEU A 53 7.85 1.29 9.50
CA LEU A 53 6.83 0.72 8.61
C LEU A 53 5.69 0.07 9.39
N ILE A 54 6.00 -0.67 10.46
CA ILE A 54 4.98 -1.24 11.35
C ILE A 54 4.21 -0.12 12.06
N LYS A 55 4.90 0.88 12.61
CA LYS A 55 4.28 1.95 13.41
C LYS A 55 3.40 2.90 12.61
N TYR A 56 3.83 3.31 11.42
CA TYR A 56 3.18 4.39 10.66
C TYR A 56 2.29 3.88 9.52
N TRP A 57 2.58 2.69 8.99
CA TRP A 57 1.78 2.09 7.91
C TRP A 57 0.96 0.88 8.35
N ASP A 58 1.05 0.47 9.63
CA ASP A 58 0.38 -0.69 10.21
C ASP A 58 0.65 -1.98 9.42
N LEU A 59 1.88 -2.09 8.91
CA LEU A 59 2.32 -3.23 8.13
C LEU A 59 2.65 -4.41 9.05
N ARG A 60 2.37 -5.63 8.57
CA ARG A 60 2.88 -6.82 9.23
C ARG A 60 4.41 -6.87 9.11
N PRO A 61 5.13 -7.47 10.06
CA PRO A 61 6.58 -7.60 9.98
C PRO A 61 7.06 -8.26 8.67
N SER A 62 6.32 -9.25 8.15
CA SER A 62 6.60 -9.89 6.86
C SER A 62 6.54 -8.91 5.68
N ASP A 63 5.54 -8.02 5.68
CA ASP A 63 5.29 -7.09 4.59
C ASP A 63 6.31 -5.95 4.65
N ALA A 64 6.61 -5.45 5.86
CA ALA A 64 7.66 -4.47 6.08
C ALA A 64 9.03 -4.97 5.59
N THR A 65 9.34 -6.25 5.85
CA THR A 65 10.56 -6.89 5.37
C THR A 65 10.57 -7.00 3.85
N TYR A 66 9.44 -7.40 3.23
CA TYR A 66 9.29 -7.46 1.78
C TYR A 66 9.56 -6.13 1.09
N PHE A 67 8.99 -5.03 1.60
CA PHE A 67 9.23 -3.70 1.02
C PHE A 67 10.68 -3.26 1.13
N LEU A 68 11.35 -3.60 2.24
CA LEU A 68 12.75 -3.29 2.44
C LEU A 68 13.65 -4.08 1.50
N ASP A 69 13.42 -5.39 1.34
CA ASP A 69 14.17 -6.24 0.41
C ASP A 69 14.01 -5.73 -1.04
N LYS A 70 12.78 -5.40 -1.44
CA LYS A 70 12.48 -4.79 -2.74
C LYS A 70 13.24 -3.48 -2.99
N ALA A 71 13.37 -2.64 -1.97
CA ALA A 71 14.09 -1.37 -2.08
C ALA A 71 15.61 -1.58 -2.17
N GLU A 72 16.16 -2.51 -1.39
CA GLU A 72 17.58 -2.86 -1.44
C GLU A 72 17.97 -3.54 -2.78
N GLU A 73 17.09 -4.36 -3.36
CA GLU A 73 17.27 -4.97 -4.68
C GLU A 73 17.22 -3.94 -5.81
N GLY A 74 16.32 -2.95 -5.73
CA GLY A 74 16.19 -1.89 -6.75
C GLY A 74 17.32 -0.86 -6.75
N LEU A 75 18.13 -0.82 -5.68
CA LEU A 75 19.30 0.06 -5.54
C LEU A 75 20.64 -0.61 -5.91
N ARG A 76 20.63 -1.91 -6.23
CA ARG A 76 21.80 -2.66 -6.74
C ARG A 76 21.91 -2.56 -8.25
#